data_AF-A0A644TQK2-F1
#
_entry.id   AF-A0A644TQK2-F1
#
_cell.length_a   1.000
_cell.length_b   1.000
_cell.length_c   1.000
_cell.angle_alpha   90.00
_cell.angle_beta   90.00
_cell.angle_gamma   90.00
#
_symmetry.space_group_name_H-M   'P 1'
#
loop_
_entity.id
_entity.type
_entity.pdbx_description
1 polymer ?
#
loop_
_entity_poly.entity_id
_entity_poly.type
_entity_poly.pdbx_seq_one_letter_code
_entity_poly.pdbx_strand_id
1 'polypeptide(L)'
;MGNKNISLNSKNNFNLDLYTNLSCLPPEKIYSDAHCFQLSHPADILNSVFKRVISALEELILLKNGEQKLKLGTSIRNFLDAADNFYDNMFNIILSTKKPTVDKEFRTSREAILGHGYHDGITFSQHTLKESSFISDRNNASKHDNISFNPCEIRYPQSTYHVHGFFIGVLSKDDMMEPHKAFHPLYKGLYTGISYNFLIIKTISLLYFYCKKLNKVLFNNKLSQTTCEQNNNIILPAKIVCLSVQEIFFPDEYTKICGKFEFTKRGSLVIDPTYKTEKCEHTSWHLSNLITVNDRTRHGNSIIPYFRG
;
A
#
# COMPACT_ATOMS: atom_id res chain seq x y z
N MET A 1 -15.45 -8.21 21.57
CA MET A 1 -15.11 -9.20 20.53
C MET A 1 -13.82 -9.89 20.94
N GLY A 2 -13.79 -11.23 20.86
CA GLY A 2 -12.76 -12.05 21.51
C GLY A 2 -11.36 -11.72 21.02
N ASN A 3 -10.49 -11.36 21.96
CA ASN A 3 -9.04 -11.47 21.79
C ASN A 3 -8.75 -12.92 21.41
N LYS A 4 -8.58 -13.19 20.11
CA LYS A 4 -7.85 -14.39 19.70
C LYS A 4 -6.45 -14.19 20.24
N ASN A 5 -6.17 -14.79 21.40
CA ASN A 5 -4.82 -14.95 21.93
C ASN A 5 -4.03 -15.80 20.92
N ILE A 6 -3.53 -15.15 19.87
CA ILE A 6 -2.58 -15.76 18.94
C ILE A 6 -1.25 -15.75 19.71
N SER A 7 -0.90 -16.89 20.32
CA SER A 7 0.43 -17.05 20.87
C SER A 7 1.46 -16.96 19.73
N LEU A 8 2.30 -15.93 19.77
CA LEU A 8 3.42 -15.81 18.85
C LEU A 8 4.47 -16.84 19.27
N ASN A 9 4.46 -18.01 18.62
CA ASN A 9 5.55 -18.95 18.77
C ASN A 9 6.79 -18.36 18.08
N SER A 10 7.81 -18.03 18.87
CA SER A 10 9.09 -17.46 18.43
C SER A 10 9.90 -18.38 17.51
N LYS A 11 9.48 -19.65 17.34
CA LYS A 11 10.07 -20.61 16.41
C LYS A 11 9.54 -20.54 14.97
N ASN A 12 8.59 -19.65 14.67
CA ASN A 12 8.05 -19.52 13.31
C ASN A 12 8.85 -18.51 12.47
N ASN A 13 9.20 -18.91 11.25
CA ASN A 13 9.80 -18.03 10.26
C ASN A 13 8.72 -17.13 9.63
N PHE A 14 8.77 -15.83 9.93
CA PHE A 14 7.91 -14.79 9.34
C PHE A 14 8.64 -14.03 8.22
N ASN A 15 9.32 -14.74 7.33
CA ASN A 15 9.92 -14.14 6.13
C ASN A 15 9.04 -14.38 4.89
N LEU A 16 9.18 -13.49 3.91
CA LEU A 16 8.66 -13.71 2.57
C LEU A 16 9.58 -14.71 1.84
N ASP A 17 9.03 -15.60 1.01
CA ASP A 17 9.83 -16.49 0.15
C ASP A 17 10.85 -15.69 -0.68
N LEU A 18 10.42 -14.53 -1.20
CA LEU A 18 11.31 -13.62 -1.92
C LEU A 18 12.51 -13.22 -1.06
N TYR A 19 12.30 -12.81 0.18
CA TYR A 19 13.38 -12.37 1.07
C TYR A 19 14.37 -13.50 1.30
N THR A 20 13.89 -14.69 1.66
CA THR A 20 14.78 -15.82 1.90
C THR A 20 15.56 -16.20 0.65
N ASN A 21 14.91 -16.24 -0.52
CA ASN A 21 15.58 -16.55 -1.78
C ASN A 21 16.64 -15.52 -2.16
N LEU A 22 16.37 -14.22 -1.94
CA LEU A 22 17.36 -13.16 -2.17
C LEU A 22 18.52 -13.24 -1.18
N SER A 23 18.26 -13.54 0.09
CA SER A 23 19.30 -13.71 1.12
C SER A 23 20.21 -14.92 0.87
N CYS A 24 19.71 -15.95 0.19
CA CYS A 24 20.47 -17.15 -0.16
C CYS A 24 21.09 -17.09 -1.57
N LEU A 25 21.03 -15.94 -2.25
CA LEU A 25 21.70 -15.80 -3.54
C LEU A 25 23.22 -15.99 -3.36
N PRO A 26 23.86 -16.84 -4.17
CA PRO A 26 25.30 -16.98 -4.10
C PRO A 26 25.96 -15.71 -4.69
N PRO A 27 27.15 -15.31 -4.20
CA PRO A 27 27.80 -14.05 -4.59
C PRO A 27 27.92 -13.83 -6.10
N GLU A 28 28.17 -14.88 -6.89
CA GLU A 28 28.31 -14.81 -8.34
C GLU A 28 27.00 -14.47 -9.09
N LYS A 29 25.85 -14.51 -8.42
CA LYS A 29 24.54 -14.11 -8.95
C LYS A 29 24.11 -12.72 -8.48
N ILE A 30 24.96 -12.03 -7.72
CA ILE A 30 24.71 -10.68 -7.23
C ILE A 30 25.58 -9.71 -8.05
N TYR A 31 24.92 -8.77 -8.70
CA TYR A 31 25.52 -7.80 -9.62
C TYR A 31 25.33 -6.36 -9.13
N SER A 32 25.06 -6.17 -7.84
CA SER A 32 24.85 -4.87 -7.20
C SER A 32 25.93 -3.84 -7.53
N ASP A 33 27.21 -4.25 -7.50
CA ASP A 33 28.36 -3.38 -7.77
C ASP A 33 28.75 -3.32 -9.25
N ALA A 34 28.10 -4.14 -10.10
CA ALA A 34 28.42 -4.21 -11.53
C ALA A 34 27.67 -3.16 -12.36
N HIS A 35 26.62 -2.55 -11.81
CA HIS A 35 25.86 -1.49 -12.47
C HIS A 35 26.45 -0.11 -12.12
N CYS A 36 26.25 0.87 -12.99
CA CYS A 36 26.69 2.26 -12.77
C CYS A 36 26.04 2.89 -11.52
N PHE A 37 24.86 2.41 -11.12
CA PHE A 37 24.25 2.74 -9.85
C PHE A 37 24.81 1.81 -8.78
N GLN A 38 25.42 2.35 -7.73
CA GLN A 38 25.75 1.55 -6.56
C GLN A 38 24.45 1.07 -5.90
N LEU A 39 24.10 -0.19 -6.15
CA LEU A 39 22.94 -0.84 -5.54
C LEU A 39 23.38 -1.55 -4.27
N SER A 40 22.52 -1.59 -3.26
CA SER A 40 22.75 -2.48 -2.11
C SER A 40 22.46 -3.94 -2.49
N HIS A 41 22.75 -4.85 -1.56
CA HIS A 41 22.34 -6.25 -1.70
C HIS A 41 20.80 -6.36 -1.88
N PRO A 42 20.28 -7.20 -2.78
CA PRO A 42 18.84 -7.27 -3.07
C PRO A 42 17.96 -7.54 -1.85
N ALA A 43 18.41 -8.39 -0.92
CA ALA A 43 17.67 -8.66 0.31
C ALA A 43 17.59 -7.44 1.23
N ASP A 44 18.64 -6.62 1.28
CA ASP A 44 18.70 -5.41 2.10
C ASP A 44 17.85 -4.30 1.51
N ILE A 45 17.83 -4.18 0.18
CA ILE A 45 16.89 -3.31 -0.54
C ILE A 45 15.46 -3.69 -0.10
N LEU A 46 15.06 -4.95 -0.23
CA LEU A 46 13.70 -5.38 0.14
C LEU A 46 13.38 -5.07 1.61
N ASN A 47 14.27 -5.42 2.54
CA ASN A 47 14.06 -5.20 3.97
C ASN A 47 13.88 -3.73 4.31
N SER A 48 14.75 -2.86 3.78
CA SER A 48 14.70 -1.42 4.03
C SER A 48 13.42 -0.78 3.51
N VAL A 49 13.02 -1.06 2.26
CA VAL A 49 11.79 -0.48 1.69
C VAL A 49 10.54 -1.04 2.35
N PHE A 50 10.53 -2.31 2.75
CA PHE A 50 9.41 -2.91 3.46
C PHE A 50 9.22 -2.23 4.82
N LYS A 51 10.29 -2.08 5.61
CA LYS A 51 10.27 -1.37 6.90
C LYS A 51 9.75 0.07 6.73
N ARG A 52 10.20 0.78 5.71
CA ARG A 52 9.76 2.15 5.42
C ARG A 52 8.25 2.24 5.21
N VAL A 53 7.66 1.30 4.45
CA VAL A 53 6.21 1.25 4.26
C VAL A 53 5.48 0.94 5.56
N ILE A 54 5.99 -0.02 6.36
CA ILE A 54 5.33 -0.36 7.63
C ILE A 54 5.35 0.82 8.60
N SER A 55 6.48 1.52 8.75
CA SER A 55 6.54 2.71 9.60
C SER A 55 5.54 3.80 9.15
N ALA A 56 5.38 4.01 7.85
CA ALA A 56 4.37 4.94 7.33
C ALA A 56 2.92 4.47 7.59
N LEU A 57 2.66 3.16 7.57
CA LEU A 57 1.36 2.58 7.95
C LEU A 57 1.07 2.73 9.45
N GLU A 58 2.07 2.59 10.31
CA GLU A 58 1.95 2.81 11.75
C GLU A 58 1.55 4.27 12.03
N GLU A 59 2.15 5.25 11.34
CA GLU A 59 1.72 6.66 11.42
C GLU A 59 0.25 6.86 11.00
N LEU A 60 -0.21 6.18 9.94
CA LEU A 60 -1.62 6.25 9.52
C LEU A 60 -2.58 5.66 10.56
N ILE A 61 -2.17 4.62 11.30
CA ILE A 61 -2.99 4.07 12.39
C ILE A 61 -3.16 5.10 13.52
N LEU A 62 -2.11 5.83 13.87
CA LEU A 62 -2.20 6.90 14.88
C LEU A 62 -3.18 8.00 14.45
N LEU A 63 -3.20 8.33 13.15
CA LEU A 63 -4.17 9.27 12.59
C LEU A 63 -5.61 8.76 12.67
N LYS A 64 -5.85 7.48 12.36
CA LYS A 64 -7.16 6.83 12.49
C LYS A 64 -7.72 6.96 13.91
N ASN A 65 -6.87 6.92 14.93
CA ASN A 65 -7.27 7.01 16.34
C ASN A 65 -7.49 8.46 16.81
N GLY A 66 -7.37 9.45 15.92
CA GLY A 66 -7.64 10.86 16.21
C GLY A 66 -6.49 11.60 16.88
N GLU A 67 -5.32 10.98 17.04
CA GLU A 67 -4.21 11.53 17.81
C GLU A 67 -3.48 12.69 17.10
N GLN A 68 -3.57 12.81 15.76
CA GLN A 68 -2.75 13.77 14.99
C GLN A 68 -3.44 14.44 13.78
N LYS A 69 -4.70 14.90 13.89
CA LYS A 69 -5.46 15.50 12.77
C LYS A 69 -4.70 16.58 11.96
N LEU A 70 -3.82 17.36 12.60
CA LEU A 70 -3.03 18.42 11.96
C LEU A 70 -1.96 17.92 10.96
N LYS A 71 -1.59 16.64 11.02
CA LYS A 71 -0.54 16.06 10.14
C LYS A 71 -1.10 15.16 9.02
N LEU A 72 -2.42 15.10 8.86
CA LEU A 72 -3.09 14.17 7.95
C LEU A 72 -2.49 14.18 6.53
N GLY A 73 -2.43 15.35 5.90
CA GLY A 73 -1.94 15.47 4.53
C GLY A 73 -0.49 15.03 4.39
N THR A 74 0.37 15.39 5.34
CA THR A 74 1.79 15.00 5.35
C THR A 74 1.94 13.49 5.51
N SER A 75 1.25 12.87 6.47
CA SER A 75 1.35 11.43 6.70
C SER A 75 0.80 10.62 5.52
N ILE A 76 -0.30 11.05 4.88
CA ILE A 76 -0.80 10.37 3.67
C ILE A 76 0.22 10.49 2.53
N ARG A 77 0.83 11.66 2.31
CA ARG A 77 1.87 11.82 1.28
C ARG A 77 3.09 10.96 1.56
N ASN A 78 3.60 10.96 2.79
CA ASN A 78 4.73 10.12 3.19
C ASN A 78 4.42 8.63 2.97
N PHE A 79 3.21 8.21 3.31
CA PHE A 79 2.74 6.86 3.04
C PHE A 79 2.68 6.53 1.54
N LEU A 80 2.07 7.40 0.72
CA LEU A 80 1.99 7.20 -0.72
C LEU A 80 3.39 7.12 -1.34
N ASP A 81 4.32 7.98 -0.94
CA ASP A 81 5.71 7.95 -1.40
C ASP A 81 6.44 6.68 -0.94
N ALA A 82 6.25 6.24 0.30
CA ALA A 82 6.81 4.98 0.79
C ALA A 82 6.33 3.78 -0.01
N ALA A 83 5.02 3.67 -0.25
CA ALA A 83 4.42 2.56 -0.98
C ALA A 83 4.77 2.58 -2.48
N ASP A 84 4.89 3.75 -3.10
CA ASP A 84 5.30 3.88 -4.51
C ASP A 84 6.78 3.53 -4.69
N ASN A 85 7.63 4.05 -3.79
CA ASN A 85 9.06 3.74 -3.77
C ASN A 85 9.34 2.25 -3.53
N PHE A 86 8.50 1.57 -2.75
CA PHE A 86 8.57 0.11 -2.61
C PHE A 86 8.42 -0.59 -3.96
N TYR A 87 7.42 -0.20 -4.75
CA TYR A 87 7.21 -0.76 -6.09
C TYR A 87 8.40 -0.47 -7.02
N ASP A 88 8.92 0.76 -7.00
CA ASP A 88 10.09 1.12 -7.80
C ASP A 88 11.35 0.30 -7.43
N ASN A 89 11.55 0.03 -6.15
CA ASN A 89 12.68 -0.78 -5.70
C ASN A 89 12.58 -2.26 -6.09
N MET A 90 11.43 -2.75 -6.53
CA MET A 90 11.34 -4.08 -7.13
C MET A 90 12.22 -4.16 -8.40
N PHE A 91 12.31 -3.07 -9.16
CA PHE A 91 13.18 -3.00 -10.34
C PHE A 91 14.66 -2.91 -9.97
N ASN A 92 15.01 -2.25 -8.85
CA ASN A 92 16.37 -2.26 -8.30
C ASN A 92 16.80 -3.67 -7.90
N ILE A 93 15.89 -4.44 -7.29
CA ILE A 93 16.14 -5.85 -6.93
C ILE A 93 16.35 -6.70 -8.19
N ILE A 94 15.56 -6.49 -9.26
CA ILE A 94 15.79 -7.19 -10.53
C ILE A 94 17.18 -6.84 -11.08
N LEU A 95 17.52 -5.55 -11.11
CA LEU A 95 18.79 -5.07 -11.64
C LEU A 95 19.99 -5.68 -10.88
N SER A 96 19.94 -5.71 -9.55
CA SER A 96 21.00 -6.29 -8.72
C SER A 96 21.17 -7.81 -8.86
N THR A 97 20.26 -8.51 -9.53
CA THR A 97 20.34 -9.96 -9.79
C THR A 97 20.71 -10.29 -11.24
N LYS A 98 21.03 -9.28 -12.06
CA LYS A 98 21.34 -9.45 -13.48
C LYS A 98 22.67 -8.80 -13.86
N LYS A 99 23.48 -9.53 -14.61
CA LYS A 99 24.74 -9.03 -15.17
C LYS A 99 24.45 -7.95 -16.22
N PRO A 100 25.09 -6.76 -16.15
CA PRO A 100 25.04 -5.76 -17.22
C PRO A 100 25.32 -6.37 -18.60
N THR A 101 24.47 -6.06 -19.57
CA THR A 101 24.61 -6.52 -20.97
C THR A 101 25.14 -5.46 -21.92
N VAL A 102 25.08 -4.20 -21.52
CA VAL A 102 25.58 -3.06 -22.29
C VAL A 102 26.36 -2.12 -21.38
N ASP A 103 27.39 -1.50 -21.92
CA ASP A 103 28.16 -0.47 -21.21
C ASP A 103 27.53 0.89 -21.50
N LYS A 104 26.43 1.18 -20.79
CA LYS A 104 25.65 2.40 -20.94
C LYS A 104 25.14 2.87 -19.59
N GLU A 105 25.24 4.18 -19.35
CA GLU A 105 24.61 4.83 -18.22
C GLU A 105 23.12 5.06 -18.48
N PHE A 106 22.30 4.76 -17.48
CA PHE A 106 20.86 4.99 -17.48
C PHE A 106 20.51 6.01 -16.40
N ARG A 107 19.32 6.63 -16.46
CA ARG A 107 18.88 7.55 -15.40
C ARG A 107 18.08 6.85 -14.32
N THR A 108 17.38 5.77 -14.70
CA THR A 108 16.53 5.01 -13.79
C THR A 108 16.70 3.51 -14.00
N SER A 109 16.38 2.72 -12.99
CA SER A 109 16.46 1.26 -13.08
C SER A 109 15.46 0.66 -14.07
N ARG A 110 14.33 1.34 -14.31
CA ARG A 110 13.38 0.94 -15.35
C ARG A 110 13.96 1.15 -16.75
N GLU A 111 14.61 2.30 -16.99
CA GLU A 111 15.34 2.54 -18.23
C GLU A 111 16.46 1.52 -18.42
N ALA A 112 17.21 1.21 -17.36
CA ALA A 112 18.28 0.22 -17.40
C ALA A 112 17.75 -1.16 -17.77
N ILE A 113 16.66 -1.61 -17.15
CA ILE A 113 16.00 -2.89 -17.47
C ILE A 113 15.64 -2.98 -18.96
N LEU A 114 15.05 -1.92 -19.51
CA LEU A 114 14.67 -1.90 -20.93
C LEU A 114 15.91 -1.85 -21.83
N GLY A 115 16.88 -1.01 -21.50
CA GLY A 115 18.12 -0.86 -22.27
C GLY A 115 18.99 -2.12 -22.28
N HIS A 116 18.98 -2.88 -21.19
CA HIS A 116 19.65 -4.17 -21.11
C HIS A 116 18.83 -5.33 -21.69
N GLY A 117 17.54 -5.13 -21.98
CA GLY A 117 16.65 -6.18 -22.49
C GLY A 117 16.28 -7.24 -21.45
N TYR A 118 16.23 -6.89 -20.15
CA TYR A 118 15.90 -7.87 -19.10
C TYR A 118 14.41 -8.24 -19.13
N HIS A 119 14.13 -9.44 -19.65
CA HIS A 119 12.76 -9.97 -19.75
C HIS A 119 12.04 -10.05 -18.40
N ASP A 120 12.77 -10.30 -17.33
CA ASP A 120 12.25 -10.39 -15.96
C ASP A 120 11.56 -9.08 -15.53
N GLY A 121 12.19 -7.93 -15.79
CA GLY A 121 11.62 -6.62 -15.47
C GLY A 121 10.38 -6.29 -16.29
N ILE A 122 10.40 -6.64 -17.58
CA ILE A 122 9.24 -6.48 -18.47
C ILE A 122 8.07 -7.35 -17.98
N THR A 123 8.34 -8.62 -17.67
CA THR A 123 7.35 -9.59 -17.17
C THR A 123 6.78 -9.17 -15.82
N PHE A 124 7.62 -8.69 -14.91
CA PHE A 124 7.17 -8.18 -13.62
C PHE A 124 6.23 -6.98 -13.80
N SER A 125 6.62 -6.00 -14.63
CA SER A 125 5.82 -4.81 -14.90
C SER A 125 4.46 -5.17 -15.49
N GLN A 126 4.42 -6.03 -16.52
CA GLN A 126 3.17 -6.46 -17.16
C GLN A 126 2.17 -7.10 -16.17
N HIS A 127 2.67 -7.87 -15.20
CA HIS A 127 1.83 -8.53 -14.21
C HIS A 127 1.42 -7.66 -13.01
N THR A 128 1.91 -6.43 -12.92
CA THR A 128 1.73 -5.57 -11.73
C THR A 128 1.30 -4.13 -12.05
N LEU A 129 1.32 -3.72 -13.32
CA LEU A 129 1.05 -2.35 -13.76
C LEU A 129 -0.30 -1.81 -13.29
N LYS A 130 -1.35 -2.65 -13.38
CA LYS A 130 -2.71 -2.26 -12.98
C LYS A 130 -2.79 -2.02 -11.48
N GLU A 131 -2.15 -2.88 -10.71
CA GLU A 131 -2.15 -2.80 -9.25
C GLU A 131 -1.29 -1.63 -8.74
N SER A 132 -0.18 -1.32 -9.41
CA SER A 132 0.71 -0.22 -9.03
C SER A 132 0.12 1.16 -9.33
N SER A 133 -0.77 1.27 -10.31
CA SER A 133 -1.48 2.52 -10.60
C SER A 133 -2.30 3.04 -9.40
N PHE A 134 -2.80 2.14 -8.54
CA PHE A 134 -3.54 2.53 -7.34
C PHE A 134 -2.74 3.46 -6.41
N ILE A 135 -1.45 3.21 -6.21
CA ILE A 135 -0.60 4.07 -5.37
C ILE A 135 0.06 5.16 -6.22
N SER A 136 0.66 4.79 -7.34
CA SER A 136 1.47 5.71 -8.16
C SER A 136 0.66 6.89 -8.69
N ASP A 137 -0.56 6.69 -9.18
CA ASP A 137 -1.41 7.78 -9.68
C ASP A 137 -1.71 8.80 -8.56
N ARG A 138 -1.97 8.31 -7.35
CA ARG A 138 -2.23 9.17 -6.17
C ARG A 138 -0.96 9.88 -5.69
N ASN A 139 0.18 9.19 -5.71
CA ASN A 139 1.46 9.77 -5.33
C ASN A 139 1.86 10.90 -6.30
N ASN A 140 1.74 10.64 -7.61
CA ASN A 140 2.03 11.62 -8.65
C ASN A 140 1.13 12.85 -8.54
N ALA A 141 -0.19 12.66 -8.40
CA ALA A 141 -1.11 13.78 -8.16
C ALA A 141 -0.72 14.57 -6.90
N SER A 142 -0.26 13.91 -5.84
CA SER A 142 0.16 14.58 -4.60
C SER A 142 1.43 15.41 -4.73
N LYS A 143 2.24 15.14 -5.74
CA LYS A 143 3.51 15.84 -6.04
C LYS A 143 3.32 16.97 -7.04
N HIS A 144 2.39 16.81 -7.99
CA HIS A 144 2.29 17.71 -9.14
C HIS A 144 1.00 18.52 -9.19
N ASP A 145 -0.07 18.02 -8.58
CA ASP A 145 -1.37 18.68 -8.59
C ASP A 145 -1.58 19.47 -7.29
N ASN A 146 -2.40 20.53 -7.37
CA ASN A 146 -2.82 21.27 -6.19
C ASN A 146 -3.93 20.51 -5.44
N ILE A 147 -3.58 19.36 -4.86
CA ILE A 147 -4.52 18.51 -4.11
C ILE A 147 -4.43 18.74 -2.60
N SER A 148 -5.57 18.58 -1.93
CA SER A 148 -5.67 18.54 -0.48
C SER A 148 -6.20 17.19 -0.01
N PHE A 149 -5.77 16.74 1.17
CA PHE A 149 -6.33 15.57 1.83
C PHE A 149 -7.28 16.03 2.92
N ASN A 150 -8.56 15.74 2.75
CA ASN A 150 -9.62 16.21 3.64
C ASN A 150 -10.20 15.04 4.42
N PRO A 151 -10.28 15.11 5.76
CA PRO A 151 -10.81 14.02 6.56
C PRO A 151 -12.32 13.84 6.31
N CYS A 152 -12.78 12.60 6.36
CA CYS A 152 -14.20 12.28 6.38
C CYS A 152 -14.49 11.08 7.28
N GLU A 153 -15.70 10.98 7.80
CA GLU A 153 -16.11 9.87 8.64
C GLU A 153 -17.57 9.48 8.42
N ILE A 154 -17.82 8.17 8.52
CA ILE A 154 -19.14 7.57 8.38
C ILE A 154 -19.48 6.82 9.67
N ARG A 155 -20.70 7.06 10.16
CA ARG A 155 -21.35 6.30 11.22
C ARG A 155 -22.39 5.37 10.63
N TYR A 156 -22.36 4.11 11.03
CA TYR A 156 -23.39 3.13 10.68
C TYR A 156 -24.41 3.08 11.82
N PRO A 157 -25.62 3.66 11.69
CA PRO A 157 -26.50 3.96 12.83
C PRO A 157 -27.01 2.72 13.56
N GLN A 158 -27.10 1.61 12.85
CA GLN A 158 -27.51 0.30 13.38
C GLN A 158 -26.33 -0.48 13.99
N SER A 159 -25.16 0.13 14.12
CA SER A 159 -23.96 -0.46 14.70
C SER A 159 -23.21 0.55 15.58
N THR A 160 -22.26 0.08 16.37
CA THR A 160 -21.32 0.95 17.10
C THR A 160 -20.15 1.39 16.23
N TYR A 161 -20.13 1.03 14.95
CA TYR A 161 -18.98 1.23 14.08
C TYR A 161 -18.89 2.66 13.55
N HIS A 162 -17.66 3.17 13.66
CA HIS A 162 -17.25 4.46 13.15
C HIS A 162 -16.08 4.27 12.20
N VAL A 163 -16.28 4.63 10.93
CA VAL A 163 -15.26 4.47 9.90
C VAL A 163 -14.67 5.82 9.59
N HIS A 164 -13.38 5.96 9.86
CA HIS A 164 -12.60 7.14 9.52
C HIS A 164 -11.90 6.96 8.17
N GLY A 165 -11.80 8.05 7.44
CA GLY A 165 -11.13 8.10 6.15
C GLY A 165 -10.79 9.51 5.73
N PHE A 166 -10.58 9.66 4.44
CA PHE A 166 -10.31 10.95 3.80
C PHE A 166 -10.78 10.93 2.35
N PHE A 167 -10.83 12.11 1.74
CA PHE A 167 -10.88 12.25 0.30
C PHE A 167 -9.77 13.16 -0.20
N ILE A 168 -9.43 12.98 -1.47
CA ILE A 168 -8.47 13.80 -2.20
C ILE A 168 -9.29 14.87 -2.88
N GLY A 169 -9.15 16.12 -2.42
CA GLY A 169 -9.84 17.27 -2.95
C GLY A 169 -9.01 18.04 -3.96
N VAL A 170 -9.69 18.65 -4.94
CA VAL A 170 -9.16 19.64 -5.87
C VAL A 170 -10.05 20.87 -5.87
N LEU A 171 -9.49 22.05 -6.15
CA LEU A 171 -10.28 23.25 -6.37
C LEU A 171 -10.96 23.18 -7.75
N SER A 172 -12.28 23.32 -7.76
CA SER A 172 -13.08 23.49 -8.96
C SER A 172 -12.93 24.89 -9.54
N LYS A 173 -13.52 25.12 -10.72
CA LYS A 173 -13.55 26.43 -11.37
C LYS A 173 -14.32 27.51 -10.58
N ASP A 174 -15.20 27.08 -9.68
CA ASP A 174 -16.05 27.97 -8.87
C ASP A 174 -15.47 28.16 -7.45
N ASP A 175 -14.16 27.94 -7.27
CA ASP A 175 -13.48 27.96 -5.96
C ASP A 175 -14.10 27.01 -4.92
N MET A 176 -14.70 25.91 -5.38
CA MET A 176 -15.26 24.85 -4.54
C MET A 176 -14.27 23.68 -4.45
N MET A 177 -13.99 23.20 -3.24
CA MET A 177 -13.23 21.98 -3.03
C MET A 177 -14.10 20.77 -3.42
N GLU A 178 -13.74 20.05 -4.46
CA GLU A 178 -14.46 18.87 -4.93
C GLU A 178 -13.59 17.60 -4.89
N PRO A 179 -14.17 16.40 -4.71
CA PRO A 179 -13.41 15.16 -4.77
C PRO A 179 -12.80 14.96 -6.16
N HIS A 180 -11.51 14.61 -6.18
CA HIS A 180 -10.79 14.32 -7.42
C HIS A 180 -11.43 13.13 -8.15
N LYS A 181 -12.05 13.39 -9.29
CA LYS A 181 -12.91 12.43 -10.03
C LYS A 181 -12.22 11.11 -10.37
N ALA A 182 -10.93 11.14 -10.68
CA ALA A 182 -10.16 9.91 -10.97
C ALA A 182 -9.96 9.00 -9.74
N PHE A 183 -9.96 9.56 -8.54
CA PHE A 183 -9.69 8.81 -7.30
C PHE A 183 -10.96 8.46 -6.52
N HIS A 184 -12.05 9.19 -6.78
CA HIS A 184 -13.33 9.08 -6.10
C HIS A 184 -14.45 8.87 -7.14
N PRO A 185 -14.61 7.66 -7.70
CA PRO A 185 -15.69 7.38 -8.63
C PRO A 185 -17.06 7.49 -7.93
N LEU A 186 -18.12 7.74 -8.72
CA LEU A 186 -19.47 7.85 -8.15
C LEU A 186 -19.99 6.49 -7.66
N TYR A 187 -20.57 6.47 -6.46
CA TYR A 187 -21.34 5.38 -5.90
C TYR A 187 -22.77 5.86 -5.61
N LYS A 188 -23.77 5.25 -6.24
CA LYS A 188 -25.19 5.68 -6.16
C LYS A 188 -25.38 7.18 -6.48
N GLY A 189 -24.60 7.70 -7.43
CA GLY A 189 -24.61 9.10 -7.85
C GLY A 189 -23.91 10.07 -6.89
N LEU A 190 -23.13 9.58 -5.94
CA LEU A 190 -22.38 10.39 -4.98
C LEU A 190 -20.88 10.11 -5.06
N TYR A 191 -20.06 11.15 -4.92
CA TYR A 191 -18.61 10.98 -4.79
C TYR A 191 -18.26 10.17 -3.55
N THR A 192 -17.20 9.37 -3.64
CA THR A 192 -16.74 8.51 -2.55
C THR A 192 -15.52 9.10 -1.84
N GLY A 193 -15.12 8.44 -0.76
CA GLY A 193 -13.88 8.68 -0.02
C GLY A 193 -13.12 7.37 0.13
N ILE A 194 -12.00 7.41 0.85
CA ILE A 194 -11.16 6.24 1.10
C ILE A 194 -11.06 6.04 2.62
N SER A 195 -11.46 4.89 3.13
CA SER A 195 -11.28 4.58 4.56
C SER A 195 -9.83 4.20 4.85
N TYR A 196 -9.32 4.57 6.04
CA TYR A 196 -7.96 4.17 6.44
C TYR A 196 -7.82 2.65 6.50
N ASN A 197 -8.87 1.96 6.98
CA ASN A 197 -8.88 0.51 7.05
C ASN A 197 -8.68 -0.11 5.65
N PHE A 198 -9.45 0.33 4.66
CA PHE A 198 -9.30 -0.16 3.29
C PHE A 198 -7.92 0.14 2.74
N LEU A 199 -7.41 1.37 2.92
CA LEU A 199 -6.09 1.76 2.41
C LEU A 199 -4.95 0.91 3.00
N ILE A 200 -4.96 0.70 4.31
CA ILE A 200 -3.94 -0.10 5.00
C ILE A 200 -3.98 -1.55 4.50
N ILE A 201 -5.16 -2.18 4.53
CA ILE A 201 -5.37 -3.56 4.09
C ILE A 201 -4.98 -3.73 2.62
N LYS A 202 -5.45 -2.84 1.75
CA LYS A 202 -5.13 -2.84 0.33
C LYS A 202 -3.62 -2.79 0.11
N THR A 203 -2.94 -1.93 0.85
CA THR A 203 -1.51 -1.69 0.62
C THR A 203 -0.67 -2.88 1.07
N ILE A 204 -0.93 -3.44 2.25
CA ILE A 204 -0.21 -4.66 2.68
C ILE A 204 -0.44 -5.78 1.67
N SER A 205 -1.68 -5.95 1.18
CA SER A 205 -1.99 -6.91 0.13
C SER A 205 -1.20 -6.65 -1.16
N LEU A 206 -1.03 -5.39 -1.57
CA LEU A 206 -0.21 -5.01 -2.72
C LEU A 206 1.28 -5.33 -2.52
N LEU A 207 1.86 -5.03 -1.35
CA LEU A 207 3.27 -5.36 -1.05
C LEU A 207 3.52 -6.86 -1.25
N TYR A 208 2.63 -7.70 -0.70
CA TYR A 208 2.73 -9.15 -0.83
C TYR A 208 2.51 -9.63 -2.26
N PHE A 209 1.57 -9.01 -2.97
CA PHE A 209 1.35 -9.29 -4.38
C PHE A 209 2.62 -9.03 -5.20
N TYR A 210 3.27 -7.88 -5.02
CA TYR A 210 4.52 -7.56 -5.71
C TYR A 210 5.63 -8.54 -5.34
N CYS A 211 5.83 -8.82 -4.05
CA CYS A 211 6.83 -9.79 -3.61
C CYS A 211 6.60 -11.18 -4.21
N LYS A 212 5.35 -11.64 -4.27
CA LYS A 212 4.97 -12.92 -4.88
C LYS A 212 5.24 -12.94 -6.39
N LYS A 213 4.87 -11.86 -7.09
CA LYS A 213 5.13 -11.74 -8.54
C LYS A 213 6.61 -11.68 -8.84
N LEU A 214 7.39 -10.95 -8.05
CA LEU A 214 8.83 -10.86 -8.20
C LEU A 214 9.51 -12.19 -7.89
N ASN A 215 9.09 -12.91 -6.84
CA ASN A 215 9.59 -14.25 -6.54
C ASN A 215 9.29 -15.24 -7.68
N LYS A 216 8.11 -15.13 -8.30
CA LYS A 216 7.77 -15.91 -9.49
C LYS A 216 8.73 -15.60 -10.64
N VAL A 217 9.00 -14.34 -10.90
CA VAL A 217 9.86 -13.90 -12.00
C VAL A 217 11.30 -14.36 -11.80
N LEU A 218 11.89 -14.08 -10.63
CA LEU A 218 13.32 -14.35 -10.39
C LEU A 218 13.62 -15.82 -10.06
N PHE A 219 12.67 -16.50 -9.41
CA PHE A 219 12.90 -17.83 -8.81
C PHE A 219 11.88 -18.89 -9.20
N ASN A 220 10.95 -18.59 -10.11
CA ASN A 220 9.86 -19.50 -10.51
C ASN A 220 9.05 -20.05 -9.32
N ASN A 221 8.76 -19.20 -8.34
CA ASN A 221 8.05 -19.57 -7.10
C ASN A 221 8.74 -20.66 -6.26
N LYS A 222 10.06 -20.83 -6.37
CA LYS A 222 10.78 -21.69 -5.43
C LYS A 222 10.46 -21.28 -4.00
N LEU A 223 9.94 -22.24 -3.24
CA LEU A 223 9.71 -22.11 -1.82
C LEU A 223 11.05 -22.03 -1.09
N SER A 224 11.09 -21.24 -0.02
CA SER A 224 12.27 -21.09 0.84
C SER A 224 12.94 -22.44 1.14
N GLN A 225 14.24 -22.58 0.86
CA GLN A 225 15.02 -23.66 1.45
C GLN A 225 15.17 -23.35 2.94
N THR A 226 14.79 -24.30 3.80
CA THR A 226 14.75 -24.17 5.27
C THR A 226 16.14 -24.02 5.93
N THR A 227 17.21 -23.90 5.15
CA THR A 227 18.59 -23.90 5.63
C THR A 227 19.10 -22.51 6.05
N CYS A 228 18.38 -21.43 5.75
CA CYS A 228 18.79 -20.10 6.20
C CYS A 228 18.11 -19.77 7.54
N GLU A 229 18.86 -19.86 8.63
CA GLU A 229 18.47 -19.48 10.00
C GLU A 229 18.30 -17.95 10.17
N GLN A 230 17.69 -17.26 9.20
CA GLN A 230 17.54 -15.81 9.26
C GLN A 230 16.25 -15.42 10.00
N ASN A 231 16.39 -15.10 11.28
CA ASN A 231 15.30 -14.63 12.17
C ASN A 231 14.87 -13.17 11.94
N ASN A 232 15.08 -12.60 10.75
CA ASN A 232 14.75 -11.19 10.49
C ASN A 232 13.24 -10.89 10.49
N ASN A 233 12.39 -11.92 10.34
CA ASN A 233 10.94 -11.86 10.53
C ASN A 233 10.28 -10.64 9.89
N ILE A 234 10.65 -10.34 8.64
CA ILE A 234 10.33 -9.06 7.98
C ILE A 234 8.83 -8.77 7.88
N ILE A 235 7.98 -9.80 7.95
CA ILE A 235 6.51 -9.72 7.91
C ILE A 235 5.91 -9.37 9.27
N LEU A 236 6.60 -9.64 10.38
CA LEU A 236 6.00 -9.56 11.71
C LEU A 236 5.41 -8.17 12.02
N PRO A 237 6.06 -7.04 11.66
CA PRO A 237 5.46 -5.72 11.80
C PRO A 237 4.16 -5.55 10.99
N ALA A 238 4.13 -6.01 9.73
CA ALA A 238 2.93 -5.99 8.89
C ALA A 238 1.79 -6.82 9.51
N LYS A 239 2.12 -7.96 10.13
CA LYS A 239 1.15 -8.78 10.85
C LYS A 239 0.53 -8.03 12.04
N ILE A 240 1.33 -7.30 12.81
CA ILE A 240 0.84 -6.50 13.96
C ILE A 240 -0.12 -5.41 13.46
N VAL A 241 0.25 -4.72 12.38
CA VAL A 241 -0.61 -3.74 11.70
C VAL A 241 -1.93 -4.37 11.22
N CYS A 242 -1.89 -5.55 10.58
CA CYS A 242 -3.11 -6.22 10.13
C CYS A 242 -4.05 -6.59 11.29
N LEU A 243 -3.49 -7.05 12.41
CA LEU A 243 -4.27 -7.43 13.59
C LEU A 243 -4.98 -6.25 14.27
N SER A 244 -4.51 -5.02 14.06
CA SER A 244 -5.10 -3.82 14.65
C SER A 244 -6.17 -3.16 13.76
N VAL A 245 -6.33 -3.62 12.53
CA VAL A 245 -7.27 -3.05 11.56
C VAL A 245 -8.51 -3.93 11.43
N GLN A 246 -9.68 -3.32 11.65
CA GLN A 246 -10.97 -3.98 11.43
C GLN A 246 -11.34 -3.93 9.95
N GLU A 247 -11.96 -5.00 9.43
CA GLU A 247 -12.49 -5.07 8.06
C GLU A 247 -13.84 -4.34 7.95
N ILE A 248 -13.83 -3.05 8.27
CA ILE A 248 -15.01 -2.17 8.22
C ILE A 248 -14.64 -0.95 7.41
N PHE A 249 -15.38 -0.71 6.33
CA PHE A 249 -15.00 0.22 5.26
C PHE A 249 -16.11 1.21 4.94
N PHE A 250 -15.87 2.10 3.98
CA PHE A 250 -16.94 2.85 3.36
C PHE A 250 -17.80 1.96 2.43
N PRO A 251 -19.07 2.32 2.17
CA PRO A 251 -20.03 1.41 1.52
C PRO A 251 -19.61 0.91 0.13
N ASP A 252 -18.90 1.73 -0.66
CA ASP A 252 -18.42 1.37 -2.00
C ASP A 252 -17.19 0.44 -1.97
N GLU A 253 -16.42 0.48 -0.88
CA GLU A 253 -15.16 -0.25 -0.75
C GLU A 253 -15.34 -1.76 -0.58
N TYR A 254 -16.47 -2.21 -0.03
CA TYR A 254 -16.78 -3.64 0.14
C TYR A 254 -16.78 -4.42 -1.19
N THR A 255 -17.02 -3.75 -2.31
CA THR A 255 -17.01 -4.40 -3.64
C THR A 255 -15.64 -4.41 -4.31
N LYS A 256 -14.66 -3.72 -3.72
CA LYS A 256 -13.30 -3.56 -4.25
C LYS A 256 -12.40 -4.69 -3.74
N ILE A 257 -11.36 -5.00 -4.53
CA ILE A 257 -10.31 -5.93 -4.10
C ILE A 257 -9.46 -5.24 -3.05
N CYS A 258 -9.54 -5.67 -1.79
CA CYS A 258 -8.74 -5.17 -0.66
C CYS A 258 -7.71 -6.21 -0.20
N GLY A 259 -7.99 -7.49 -0.43
CA GLY A 259 -7.23 -8.62 0.09
C GLY A 259 -7.72 -9.09 1.47
N LYS A 260 -7.36 -10.32 1.84
CA LYS A 260 -7.74 -10.99 3.09
C LYS A 260 -6.52 -11.47 3.84
N PHE A 261 -6.53 -11.33 5.15
CA PHE A 261 -5.50 -11.82 6.04
C PHE A 261 -6.05 -12.98 6.87
N GLU A 262 -5.43 -14.14 6.77
CA GLU A 262 -5.76 -15.29 7.58
C GLU A 262 -4.55 -15.74 8.38
N PHE A 263 -4.78 -16.04 9.66
CA PHE A 263 -3.75 -16.63 10.50
C PHE A 263 -3.98 -18.13 10.55
N THR A 264 -2.96 -18.89 10.14
CA THR A 264 -2.96 -20.33 10.33
C THR A 264 -3.01 -20.66 11.82
N LYS A 265 -3.41 -21.89 12.18
CA LYS A 265 -3.35 -22.38 13.58
C LYS A 265 -1.95 -22.27 14.20
N ARG A 266 -0.90 -22.24 13.37
CA ARG A 266 0.49 -22.09 13.79
C ARG A 266 0.91 -20.61 13.92
N GLY A 267 0.05 -19.66 13.59
CA GLY A 267 0.31 -18.23 13.71
C GLY A 267 0.91 -17.57 12.47
N SER A 268 1.22 -18.31 11.40
CA SER A 268 1.68 -17.75 10.12
C SER A 268 0.59 -16.89 9.47
N LEU A 269 0.99 -15.77 8.87
CA LEU A 269 0.11 -14.87 8.11
C LEU A 269 0.00 -15.37 6.66
N VAL A 270 -1.22 -15.68 6.24
CA VAL A 270 -1.60 -15.97 4.86
C VAL A 270 -2.34 -14.77 4.31
N ILE A 271 -1.96 -14.32 3.12
CA ILE A 271 -2.57 -13.16 2.48
C ILE A 271 -3.11 -13.58 1.11
N ASP A 272 -4.40 -13.41 0.92
CA ASP A 272 -5.01 -13.45 -0.41
C ASP A 272 -5.14 -12.01 -0.92
N PRO A 273 -4.26 -11.53 -1.81
CA PRO A 273 -4.31 -10.16 -2.31
C PRO A 273 -5.43 -9.92 -3.33
N THR A 274 -6.14 -10.98 -3.75
CA THR A 274 -7.21 -10.92 -4.75
C THR A 274 -8.61 -10.94 -4.14
N TYR A 275 -8.70 -11.10 -2.82
CA TYR A 275 -9.97 -11.15 -2.10
C TYR A 275 -10.75 -9.84 -2.19
N LYS A 276 -12.07 -10.00 -2.30
CA LYS A 276 -13.07 -8.95 -2.15
C LYS A 276 -13.91 -9.28 -0.93
N THR A 277 -14.17 -8.27 -0.10
CA THR A 277 -15.02 -8.44 1.08
C THR A 277 -16.43 -8.84 0.67
N GLU A 278 -17.09 -9.58 1.56
CA GLU A 278 -18.51 -9.85 1.42
C GLU A 278 -19.32 -8.56 1.52
N LYS A 279 -20.54 -8.61 0.99
CA LYS A 279 -21.44 -7.46 0.84
C LYS A 279 -21.55 -6.67 2.16
N CYS A 280 -21.53 -5.34 2.09
CA CYS A 280 -21.75 -4.48 3.25
C CYS A 280 -23.07 -4.87 3.94
N GLU A 281 -22.98 -5.36 5.18
CA GLU A 281 -24.16 -5.70 5.99
C GLU A 281 -24.92 -4.44 6.45
N HIS A 282 -24.28 -3.26 6.35
CA HIS A 282 -24.86 -2.00 6.77
C HIS A 282 -25.56 -1.29 5.59
N THR A 283 -26.88 -1.17 5.68
CA THR A 283 -27.71 -0.58 4.61
C THR A 283 -27.94 0.92 4.76
N SER A 284 -27.64 1.48 5.94
CA SER A 284 -27.81 2.91 6.26
C SER A 284 -26.53 3.48 6.87
N TRP A 285 -26.23 4.74 6.54
CA TRP A 285 -25.07 5.46 7.06
C TRP A 285 -25.38 6.94 7.23
N HIS A 286 -24.74 7.56 8.23
CA HIS A 286 -24.73 9.00 8.43
C HIS A 286 -23.29 9.51 8.30
N LEU A 287 -23.13 10.55 7.50
CA LEU A 287 -21.87 11.26 7.39
C LEU A 287 -21.75 12.24 8.57
N SER A 288 -20.63 12.20 9.29
CA SER A 288 -20.33 13.18 10.34
C SER A 288 -19.12 14.01 9.95
N ASN A 289 -19.23 14.83 8.92
CA ASN A 289 -18.12 15.67 8.51
C ASN A 289 -18.08 17.00 9.29
N LEU A 290 -16.87 17.44 9.59
CA LEU A 290 -16.57 18.83 9.93
C LEU A 290 -16.51 19.60 8.60
N ILE A 291 -17.55 20.39 8.31
CA ILE A 291 -17.48 21.38 7.24
C ILE A 291 -16.50 22.46 7.72
N THR A 292 -15.31 22.52 7.12
CA THR A 292 -14.42 23.66 7.30
C THR A 292 -14.96 24.83 6.50
N VAL A 293 -15.46 25.85 7.20
CA VAL A 293 -15.84 27.12 6.59
C VAL A 293 -14.56 27.85 6.19
N ASN A 294 -14.51 28.38 4.97
CA ASN A 294 -13.40 29.22 4.56
C ASN A 294 -13.52 30.57 5.27
N ASP A 295 -12.59 30.88 6.19
CA ASP A 295 -12.62 32.11 6.98
C ASP A 295 -12.58 33.39 6.12
N ARG A 296 -11.97 33.32 4.92
CA ARG A 296 -11.89 34.45 3.98
C ARG A 296 -13.21 34.71 3.27
N THR A 297 -13.94 33.66 2.88
CA THR A 297 -15.17 33.80 2.06
C THR A 297 -16.46 33.60 2.85
N ARG A 298 -16.38 33.08 4.07
CA ARG A 298 -17.54 32.74 4.93
C ARG A 298 -18.57 31.83 4.26
N HIS A 299 -18.15 31.07 3.25
CA HIS A 299 -18.98 30.11 2.53
C HIS A 299 -18.42 28.70 2.69
N GLY A 300 -19.31 27.72 2.83
CA GLY A 300 -18.98 26.30 2.83
C GLY A 300 -18.73 25.84 1.41
N ASN A 301 -17.47 25.92 0.97
CA ASN A 301 -17.10 25.64 -0.42
C ASN A 301 -16.63 24.21 -0.62
N SER A 302 -17.40 23.19 -0.24
CA SER A 302 -16.98 21.80 -0.49
C SER A 302 -18.10 20.87 -0.95
N ILE A 303 -17.82 20.10 -2.00
CA ILE A 303 -18.60 18.91 -2.33
C ILE A 303 -18.09 17.78 -1.45
N ILE A 304 -18.97 17.25 -0.62
CA ILE A 304 -18.58 16.31 0.41
C ILE A 304 -18.90 14.88 -0.05
N PRO A 305 -17.94 13.92 0.04
CA PRO A 305 -18.21 12.53 -0.27
C PRO A 305 -19.41 11.96 0.50
N TYR A 306 -20.17 11.11 -0.17
CA TYR A 306 -21.36 10.43 0.38
C TYR A 306 -22.48 11.36 0.85
N PHE A 307 -22.44 12.64 0.52
CA PHE A 307 -23.49 13.62 0.86
C PHE A 307 -24.20 14.12 -0.41
N ARG A 308 -25.54 14.17 -0.39
CA ARG A 308 -26.32 15.01 -1.30
C ARG A 308 -26.59 16.31 -0.55
N GLY A 309 -26.14 17.43 -1.11
CA GLY A 309 -26.48 18.78 -0.64
C GLY A 309 -27.98 19.00 -0.57
#